data_AF-A0A139XCB9-F1
#
_entry.id   AF-A0A139XCB9-F1
#
_cell.length_a   1.000
_cell.length_b   1.000
_cell.length_c   1.000
_cell.angle_alpha   90.00
_cell.angle_beta   90.00
_cell.angle_gamma   90.00
#
_symmetry.space_group_name_H-M   'P 1'
#
loop_
_entity.id
_entity.type
_entity.pdbx_description
1 polymer ?
#
loop_
_entity_poly.entity_id
_entity_poly.type
_entity_poly.pdbx_seq_one_letter_code
_entity_poly.pdbx_strand_id
1 'polypeptide(L)' 'MRLLNFQDFEDAVQYACGMAHGVDAIVTRDVSGFVSAGIPVMSPEELENILASKLPPLNDSL' A
#
# COMPACT_ATOMS: atom_id res chain seq x y z
N MET A 1 -11.38 -3.99 23.08
CA MET A 1 -10.12 -3.81 22.34
C MET A 1 -10.47 -3.52 20.90
N ARG A 2 -10.49 -2.26 20.45
CA ARG A 2 -10.52 -1.95 19.02
C ARG A 2 -9.09 -2.12 18.54
N LEU A 3 -8.81 -3.29 17.96
CA LEU A 3 -7.45 -3.74 17.61
C LEU A 3 -6.82 -2.89 16.50
N LEU A 4 -7.63 -2.18 15.74
CA LEU A 4 -7.20 -1.32 14.65
C LEU A 4 -8.07 -0.07 14.67
N ASN A 5 -7.45 1.10 14.80
CA ASN A 5 -8.17 2.37 14.87
C ASN A 5 -8.49 2.87 13.44
N PHE A 6 -9.14 2.02 12.63
CA PHE A 6 -9.64 2.37 11.31
C PHE A 6 -11.05 2.91 11.41
N GLN A 7 -11.36 3.89 10.57
CA GLN A 7 -12.68 4.52 10.53
C GLN A 7 -13.65 3.75 9.62
N ASP A 8 -13.13 3.14 8.55
CA ASP A 8 -13.89 2.30 7.63
C ASP A 8 -13.70 0.79 7.94
N PHE A 9 -14.77 0.02 7.76
CA PHE A 9 -14.74 -1.43 7.88
C PHE A 9 -13.97 -2.10 6.73
N GLU A 10 -14.10 -1.60 5.50
CA GLU A 10 -13.39 -2.13 4.33
C GLU A 10 -11.87 -2.07 4.55
N ASP A 11 -11.36 -0.90 4.96
CA ASP A 11 -9.95 -0.68 5.24
C ASP A 11 -9.44 -1.58 6.37
N ALA A 12 -10.24 -1.75 7.42
CA ALA A 12 -9.89 -2.62 8.55
C ALA A 12 -9.72 -4.09 8.13
N VAL A 13 -10.63 -4.59 7.29
CA VAL A 13 -10.58 -5.97 6.77
C VAL A 13 -9.41 -6.14 5.82
N GLN A 14 -9.22 -5.21 4.88
CA GLN A 14 -8.10 -5.25 3.93
C GLN A 14 -6.75 -5.24 4.66
N TYR A 15 -6.57 -4.37 5.66
CA TYR A 15 -5.38 -4.35 6.49
C TYR A 15 -5.18 -5.68 7.23
N ALA A 16 -6.20 -6.19 7.91
CA ALA A 16 -6.10 -7.46 8.64
C ALA A 16 -5.72 -8.63 7.73
N CYS A 17 -6.30 -8.71 6.53
CA CYS A 17 -5.94 -9.70 5.52
C CYS A 17 -4.48 -9.55 5.06
N GLY A 18 -4.03 -8.33 4.78
CA GLY A 18 -2.64 -8.06 4.40
C GLY A 18 -1.65 -8.51 5.48
N MET A 19 -1.92 -8.17 6.74
CA MET A 19 -1.09 -8.59 7.86
C MET A 19 -1.06 -10.10 8.05
N ALA A 20 -2.19 -10.78 7.85
CA ALA A 20 -2.26 -12.24 7.94
C ALA A 20 -1.44 -12.96 6.85
N HIS A 21 -1.21 -12.31 5.71
CA HIS A 21 -0.41 -12.85 4.60
C HIS A 21 1.01 -12.28 4.53
N GLY A 22 1.39 -11.39 5.45
CA GLY A 22 2.74 -10.82 5.51
C GLY A 22 3.08 -9.93 4.31
N VAL A 23 2.13 -9.13 3.83
CA VAL A 23 2.40 -8.18 2.74
C VAL A 23 3.39 -7.08 3.19
N ASP A 24 4.24 -6.63 2.27
CA ASP A 24 5.25 -5.60 2.56
C ASP A 24 4.68 -4.17 2.56
N ALA A 25 3.56 -3.93 1.86
CA ALA A 25 2.93 -2.63 1.74
C ALA A 25 1.45 -2.75 1.33
N ILE A 26 0.68 -1.70 1.61
CA ILE A 26 -0.67 -1.47 1.05
C ILE A 26 -0.58 -0.39 -0.03
N VAL A 27 -1.19 -0.66 -1.18
CA VAL A 27 -1.28 0.29 -2.29
C VAL A 27 -2.74 0.70 -2.45
N THR A 28 -3.04 1.97 -2.24
CA THR A 28 -4.41 2.50 -2.26
C THR A 28 -4.43 3.92 -2.83
N ARG A 29 -5.55 4.31 -3.43
CA ARG A 29 -5.76 5.70 -3.85
C ARG A 29 -6.11 6.63 -2.70
N ASP A 30 -6.58 6.07 -1.58
CA ASP A 30 -6.90 6.82 -0.36
C ASP A 30 -6.00 6.36 0.79
N VAL A 31 -4.83 6.99 0.85
CA VAL A 31 -3.84 6.73 1.92
C VAL A 31 -4.38 7.15 3.29
N SER A 32 -5.32 8.11 3.34
CA SER A 32 -5.86 8.64 4.59
C SER A 32 -6.73 7.64 5.34
N GLY A 33 -7.32 6.67 4.64
CA GLY A 33 -8.04 5.54 5.24
C GLY A 33 -7.15 4.65 6.11
N PHE A 34 -5.83 4.66 5.88
CA PHE A 34 -4.89 3.71 6.48
C PHE A 34 -3.88 4.34 7.47
N VAL A 35 -4.17 5.51 8.05
CA VAL A 35 -3.26 6.20 9.00
C VAL A 35 -2.83 5.37 10.22
N SER A 36 -3.61 4.34 10.56
CA SER A 36 -3.33 3.42 11.67
C SER A 36 -2.55 2.17 11.26
N ALA A 37 -2.12 2.07 9.99
CA ALA A 37 -1.38 0.92 9.48
C ALA A 37 0.05 0.88 10.04
N GLY A 38 0.48 -0.31 10.46
CA GLY A 38 1.87 -0.56 10.90
C GLY A 38 2.85 -0.88 9.76
N ILE A 39 2.38 -0.84 8.52
CA ILE A 39 3.14 -1.12 7.30
C ILE A 39 3.06 0.07 6.34
N PRO A 40 4.01 0.22 5.38
CA PRO A 40 3.95 1.26 4.37
C PRO A 40 2.61 1.27 3.63
N VAL A 41 2.03 2.46 3.50
CA VAL A 41 0.85 2.72 2.68
C VAL A 41 1.26 3.75 1.64
N MET A 42 0.97 3.47 0.37
CA MET A 42 1.34 4.36 -0.73
C MET A 42 0.27 4.39 -1.82
N SER A 43 0.30 5.44 -2.62
CA SER A 43 -0.47 5.56 -3.85
C SER A 43 0.12 4.69 -4.97
N PRO A 44 -0.69 4.36 -5.99
CA PRO A 44 -0.18 3.72 -7.21
C PRO A 44 0.97 4.51 -7.86
N GLU A 45 0.88 5.84 -7.88
CA GLU A 45 1.92 6.72 -8.44
C GLU A 45 3.24 6.63 -7.66
N GLU A 46 3.18 6.57 -6.33
CA GLU A 46 4.37 6.35 -5.49
C GLU A 46 5.00 4.97 -5.77
N LEU A 47 4.18 3.93 -5.95
CA LEU A 47 4.70 2.61 -6.34
C LEU A 47 5.36 2.65 -7.72
N GLU A 48 4.74 3.29 -8.71
CA GLU A 48 5.30 3.47 -10.05
C GLU A 48 6.68 4.14 -10.00
N ASN A 49 6.82 5.21 -9.20
CA ASN A 49 8.09 5.90 -9.01
C ASN A 49 9.17 5.00 -8.38
N ILE A 50 8.80 4.17 -7.39
CA ILE A 50 9.72 3.20 -6.78
C ILE A 50 10.16 2.17 -7.82
N LEU A 51 9.24 1.65 -8.64
CA LEU A 51 9.54 0.67 -9.67
C LEU A 51 10.42 1.27 -10.77
N ALA A 52 10.09 2.46 -11.26
CA ALA A 52 10.88 3.17 -12.26
C ALA A 52 12.31 3.46 -11.77
N SER A 53 12.48 3.78 -10.48
CA SER A 53 13.82 4.01 -9.88
C SER A 53 14.66 2.73 -9.76
N LYS A 54 14.04 1.55 -9.77
CA LYS A 54 14.69 0.24 -9.61
C LYS A 54 14.85 -0.52 -10.92
N LEU A 55 14.09 -0.17 -11.95
CA LEU A 55 14.19 -0.75 -13.27
C LEU A 55 15.24 0.01 -14.10
N PRO A 56 16.07 -0.67 -14.91
CA PRO A 56 16.84 0.01 -15.93
C PRO A 56 15.87 0.78 -16.84
N PRO A 57 16.27 1.94 -17.39
CA PRO A 57 15.42 2.68 -18.32
C PRO A 57 14.91 1.72 -19.39
N LEU A 58 13.60 1.69 -19.59
CA LEU A 58 13.01 0.99 -20.72
C LEU A 58 13.73 1.53 -21.96
N ASN A 59 14.49 0.66 -22.60
CA ASN A 59 15.11 0.98 -23.86
C ASN A 59 13.97 1.19 -24.85
N ASP A 60 13.72 2.46 -25.20
CA ASP A 60 12.93 2.82 -26.36
C ASP A 60 13.66 2.28 -27.61
N SER A 61 13.41 1.02 -27.92
CA SER A 61 13.98 0.33 -29.09
C SER A 61 12.91 -0.58 -29.68
N LEU A 62 12.07 0.06 -30.49
CA LEU A 62 11.45 -0.54 -31.67
C LEU A 62 12.01 0.16 -32.91
#